data_AF-A0A931FQA2-F1
#
_entry.id   AF-A0A931FQA2-F1
#
_cell.length_a   1.000
_cell.length_b   1.000
_cell.length_c   1.000
_cell.angle_alpha   90.00
_cell.angle_beta   90.00
_cell.angle_gamma   90.00
#
_symmetry.space_group_name_H-M   'P 1'
#
loop_
_entity.id
_entity.type
_entity.pdbx_description
1 polymer ?
#
loop_
_entity_poly.entity_id
_entity_poly.type
_entity_poly.pdbx_seq_one_letter_code
_entity_poly.pdbx_strand_id
1 'polypeptide(L)'
;MKSAVLNHEFVEFIPKVLEDGMLYVSMTYATAAHNCCCGCGNKVITPLTPTDWKLIYDGESISITPSIGNWSFPCQSHYWIKHGKIKWSGQWSSGEIAAGRTRDLLAKKKQFKSVETAIVDEVIVAPEPLLPVKPPKGFWRRMWDKLTFSNEAD
;
A
#
# COMPACT_ATOMS: atom_id res chain seq x y z
N MET A 1 -22.23 6.45 15.08
CA MET A 1 -22.12 6.03 16.51
C MET A 1 -20.68 5.62 16.79
N LYS A 2 -20.18 5.70 18.04
CA LYS A 2 -18.81 5.27 18.38
C LYS A 2 -18.73 3.73 18.32
N SER A 3 -17.82 3.17 17.52
CA SER A 3 -17.67 1.73 17.35
C SER A 3 -16.72 1.15 18.41
N ALA A 4 -17.15 0.06 19.07
CA ALA A 4 -16.34 -0.68 20.05
C ALA A 4 -15.57 -1.84 19.41
N VAL A 5 -16.08 -2.36 18.29
CA VAL A 5 -15.54 -3.50 17.54
C VAL A 5 -15.63 -3.20 16.05
N LEU A 6 -14.69 -3.73 15.27
CA LEU A 6 -14.72 -3.80 13.82
C LEU A 6 -14.74 -5.26 13.39
N ASN A 7 -15.64 -5.56 12.47
CA ASN A 7 -15.51 -6.72 11.59
C ASN A 7 -14.54 -6.36 10.45
N HIS A 8 -14.12 -7.36 9.68
CA HIS A 8 -13.22 -7.15 8.56
C HIS A 8 -13.69 -7.90 7.32
N GLU A 9 -13.33 -7.36 6.16
CA GLU A 9 -13.57 -7.98 4.87
C GLU A 9 -12.36 -7.77 3.97
N PHE A 10 -11.88 -8.86 3.39
CA PHE A 10 -10.86 -8.79 2.36
C PHE A 10 -11.52 -8.51 1.01
N VAL A 11 -11.11 -7.42 0.38
CA VAL A 11 -11.66 -6.95 -0.89
C VAL A 11 -10.52 -6.69 -1.86
N GLU A 12 -10.77 -6.84 -3.16
CA GLU A 12 -9.79 -6.38 -4.15
C GLU A 12 -9.74 -4.84 -4.15
N PHE A 13 -10.91 -4.19 -4.25
CA PHE A 13 -11.06 -2.74 -4.27
C PHE A 13 -11.84 -2.23 -3.06
N ILE A 14 -11.34 -1.19 -2.41
CA ILE A 14 -12.04 -0.53 -1.30
C ILE A 14 -13.34 0.10 -1.83
N PRO A 15 -14.51 -0.17 -1.20
CA PRO A 15 -15.77 0.36 -1.68
C PRO A 15 -15.84 1.88 -1.56
N LYS A 16 -16.62 2.51 -2.46
CA LYS A 16 -16.80 3.98 -2.45
C LYS A 16 -17.48 4.47 -1.18
N VAL A 17 -18.38 3.68 -0.61
CA VAL A 17 -19.08 3.95 0.65
C VAL A 17 -18.64 2.89 1.64
N LEU A 18 -18.18 3.31 2.82
CA LEU A 18 -17.74 2.40 3.86
C LEU A 18 -18.86 2.27 4.90
N GLU A 19 -19.07 1.06 5.40
CA GLU A 19 -19.99 0.79 6.50
C GLU A 19 -19.35 1.08 7.86
N ASP A 20 -20.15 1.60 8.78
CA ASP A 20 -19.73 1.77 10.17
C ASP A 20 -19.50 0.39 10.80
N GLY A 21 -18.35 0.18 11.42
CA GLY A 21 -18.03 -1.11 12.04
C GLY A 21 -17.32 -2.11 11.11
N MET A 22 -17.03 -1.75 9.86
CA MET A 22 -16.28 -2.58 8.91
C MET A 22 -14.89 -2.02 8.62
N LEU A 23 -13.88 -2.90 8.65
CA LEU A 23 -12.55 -2.65 8.11
C LEU A 23 -12.39 -3.40 6.79
N TYR A 24 -12.31 -2.66 5.70
CA TYR A 24 -12.00 -3.23 4.39
C TYR A 24 -10.49 -3.30 4.22
N VAL A 25 -10.00 -4.46 3.78
CA VAL A 25 -8.57 -4.71 3.58
C VAL A 25 -8.35 -5.14 2.14
N SER A 26 -7.54 -4.37 1.41
CA SER A 26 -7.03 -4.78 0.11
C SER A 26 -5.57 -5.18 0.22
N MET A 27 -5.34 -6.49 0.07
CA MET A 27 -3.98 -7.04 0.00
C MET A 27 -3.33 -6.66 -1.33
N THR A 28 -4.09 -6.65 -2.44
CA THR A 28 -3.62 -6.26 -3.78
C THR A 28 -3.04 -4.87 -3.81
N TYR A 29 -3.67 -3.90 -3.13
CA TYR A 29 -3.22 -2.52 -3.09
C TYR A 29 -2.54 -2.14 -1.76
N ALA A 30 -2.22 -3.12 -0.93
CA ALA A 30 -1.57 -2.96 0.38
C ALA A 30 -2.18 -1.80 1.20
N THR A 31 -3.50 -1.79 1.36
CA THR A 31 -4.21 -0.71 2.07
C THR A 31 -5.42 -1.25 2.83
N ALA A 32 -5.77 -0.58 3.93
CA ALA A 32 -7.03 -0.82 4.61
C ALA A 32 -7.77 0.50 4.84
N ALA A 33 -9.10 0.40 4.95
CA ALA A 33 -9.96 1.56 5.12
C ALA A 33 -11.19 1.25 5.97
N HIS A 34 -11.59 2.20 6.80
CA HIS A 34 -12.81 2.15 7.60
C HIS A 34 -13.34 3.55 7.89
N ASN A 35 -14.61 3.66 8.29
CA ASN A 35 -15.11 4.90 8.88
C ASN A 35 -14.52 5.09 10.28
N CYS A 36 -14.13 6.32 10.60
CA CYS A 36 -13.50 6.67 11.86
C CYS A 36 -14.35 6.19 13.05
N CYS A 37 -13.78 5.33 13.90
CA CYS A 37 -14.48 4.66 15.00
C CYS A 37 -15.09 5.59 16.05
N CYS A 38 -14.80 6.90 16.02
CA CYS A 38 -15.49 7.86 16.88
C CYS A 38 -16.93 8.14 16.42
N GLY A 39 -17.27 7.78 15.18
CA GLY A 39 -18.59 8.00 14.58
C GLY A 39 -18.75 9.32 13.83
N CYS A 40 -17.65 10.04 13.54
CA CYS A 40 -17.70 11.30 12.80
C CYS A 40 -17.88 11.16 11.27
N GLY A 41 -17.87 9.93 10.74
CA GLY A 41 -18.06 9.65 9.31
C GLY A 41 -16.84 9.90 8.41
N ASN A 42 -15.72 10.41 8.94
CA ASN A 42 -14.49 10.56 8.16
C ASN A 42 -13.89 9.18 7.81
N LYS A 43 -13.42 9.01 6.57
CA LYS A 43 -12.73 7.81 6.12
C LYS A 43 -11.29 7.81 6.61
N VAL A 44 -10.91 6.76 7.32
CA VAL A 44 -9.54 6.51 7.76
C VAL A 44 -8.91 5.55 6.76
N ILE A 45 -7.72 5.91 6.26
CA ILE A 45 -6.94 5.07 5.36
C ILE A 45 -5.66 4.68 6.08
N THR A 46 -5.34 3.39 6.07
CA THR A 46 -4.14 2.81 6.68
C THR A 46 -3.36 2.05 5.61
N PRO A 47 -2.45 2.71 4.88
CA PRO A 47 -1.51 2.05 3.99
C PRO A 47 -0.71 1.00 4.76
N LEU A 48 -0.66 -0.22 4.22
CA LEU A 48 0.01 -1.38 4.81
C LEU A 48 1.47 -1.47 4.32
N THR A 49 2.16 -0.33 4.27
CA THR A 49 3.56 -0.25 3.82
C THR A 49 4.52 -0.56 4.98
N PRO A 50 5.78 -0.95 4.71
CA PRO A 50 6.77 -1.21 5.77
C PRO A 50 6.99 -0.06 6.75
N THR A 51 6.69 1.19 6.34
CA THR A 51 6.92 2.41 7.13
C THR A 51 5.66 3.00 7.75
N ASP A 52 4.48 2.47 7.43
CA ASP A 52 3.18 2.99 7.87
C ASP A 52 2.55 2.01 8.89
N TRP A 53 1.43 1.37 8.54
CA TRP A 53 0.73 0.41 9.39
C TRP A 53 1.04 -1.02 8.98
N LYS A 54 0.94 -1.93 9.95
CA LYS A 54 1.01 -3.37 9.79
C LYS A 54 -0.33 -3.97 10.15
N LEU A 55 -0.80 -4.85 9.28
CA LEU A 55 -1.92 -5.73 9.53
C LEU A 55 -1.40 -7.04 10.13
N ILE A 56 -2.07 -7.51 11.17
CA ILE A 56 -1.90 -8.85 11.74
C ILE A 56 -3.26 -9.53 11.62
N TYR A 57 -3.29 -10.70 10.99
CA TYR A 57 -4.48 -11.52 10.84
C TYR A 57 -4.17 -12.94 11.33
N ASP A 58 -4.98 -13.45 12.26
CA ASP A 58 -4.80 -14.75 12.91
C ASP A 58 -5.72 -15.86 12.36
N GLY A 59 -6.50 -15.56 11.31
CA GLY A 59 -7.52 -16.45 10.75
C GLY A 59 -8.94 -16.14 11.23
N GLU A 60 -9.10 -15.37 12.29
CA GLU A 60 -10.40 -14.99 12.86
C GLU A 60 -10.56 -13.48 12.96
N SER A 61 -9.52 -12.78 13.40
CA SER A 61 -9.57 -11.38 13.78
C SER A 61 -8.35 -10.61 13.26
N ILE A 62 -8.49 -9.30 13.16
CA ILE A 62 -7.41 -8.41 12.70
C ILE A 62 -6.89 -7.51 13.81
N SER A 63 -5.62 -7.14 13.72
CA SER A 63 -5.03 -6.04 14.48
C SER A 63 -4.28 -5.10 13.54
N ILE A 64 -4.30 -3.81 13.85
CA ILE A 64 -3.54 -2.77 13.14
C ILE A 64 -2.54 -2.15 14.11
N THR A 65 -1.28 -2.10 13.71
CA THR A 65 -0.19 -1.50 14.49
C THR A 65 0.72 -0.63 13.61
N PRO A 66 1.15 0.57 14.03
CA PRO A 66 0.89 1.22 15.32
C PRO A 66 -0.56 1.71 15.46
N SER A 67 -0.85 2.47 16.51
CA SER A 67 -2.17 3.09 16.69
C SER A 67 -2.54 4.02 15.53
N ILE A 68 -3.84 4.31 15.44
CA ILE A 68 -4.41 5.24 14.48
C ILE A 68 -4.67 6.55 15.20
N GLY A 69 -3.86 7.57 14.90
CA GLY A 69 -4.06 8.94 15.35
C GLY A 69 -4.61 9.82 14.24
N ASN A 70 -5.87 10.22 14.34
CA ASN A 70 -6.57 11.04 13.34
C ASN A 70 -6.35 12.54 13.59
N TRP A 71 -5.10 12.96 13.77
CA TRP A 71 -4.72 14.30 14.19
C TRP A 71 -5.07 15.40 13.19
N SER A 72 -5.28 15.05 11.92
CA SER A 72 -5.72 15.97 10.88
C SER A 72 -7.24 16.10 10.80
N PHE A 73 -8.01 15.27 11.52
CA PHE A 73 -9.47 15.36 11.57
C PHE A 73 -9.92 16.27 12.72
N PRO A 74 -11.08 16.94 12.60
CA PRO A 74 -11.64 17.73 13.70
C PRO A 74 -11.84 16.92 14.99
N CYS A 75 -12.13 15.61 14.87
CA CYS A 75 -12.36 14.74 16.04
C CYS A 75 -11.08 14.36 16.80
N GLN A 76 -9.89 14.50 16.19
CA GLN A 76 -8.58 14.13 16.77
C GLN A 76 -8.59 12.79 17.53
N SER A 77 -9.33 11.82 17.00
CA SER A 77 -9.50 10.53 17.66
C SER A 77 -8.22 9.69 17.62
N HIS A 78 -7.96 8.95 18.69
CA HIS A 78 -6.79 8.08 18.80
C HIS A 78 -7.18 6.73 19.40
N TYR A 79 -6.86 5.66 18.68
CA TYR A 79 -7.20 4.31 19.10
C TYR A 79 -6.29 3.26 18.49
N TRP A 80 -6.31 2.08 19.09
CA TRP A 80 -5.75 0.85 18.54
C TRP A 80 -6.88 -0.05 18.06
N ILE A 81 -6.60 -0.84 17.02
CA ILE A 81 -7.44 -1.97 16.63
C ILE A 81 -6.69 -3.24 17.03
N LYS A 82 -7.22 -3.99 18.00
CA LYS A 82 -6.61 -5.22 18.53
C LYS A 82 -7.63 -6.35 18.57
N HIS A 83 -7.41 -7.39 17.78
CA HIS A 83 -8.34 -8.52 17.60
C HIS A 83 -9.77 -8.04 17.32
N GLY A 84 -9.92 -7.14 16.34
CA GLY A 84 -11.16 -6.45 15.99
C GLY A 84 -11.65 -5.41 17.01
N LYS A 85 -11.11 -5.35 18.23
CA LYS A 85 -11.61 -4.44 19.29
C LYS A 85 -10.92 -3.08 19.24
N ILE A 86 -11.71 -2.02 19.47
CA ILE A 86 -11.21 -0.66 19.56
C ILE A 86 -10.77 -0.34 20.98
N LYS A 87 -9.47 -0.08 21.15
CA LYS A 87 -8.87 0.37 22.42
C LYS A 87 -8.50 1.84 22.30
N TRP A 88 -9.27 2.70 22.94
CA TRP A 88 -9.06 4.15 22.91
C TRP A 88 -7.75 4.55 23.60
N SER A 89 -7.09 5.57 23.05
CA SER A 89 -5.89 6.17 23.61
C SER A 89 -6.07 7.68 23.74
N GLY A 90 -5.23 8.30 24.57
CA GLY A 90 -5.28 9.74 24.82
C GLY A 90 -4.87 10.56 23.61
N GLN A 91 -5.19 11.86 23.64
CA GLN A 91 -4.73 12.78 22.62
C GLN A 91 -3.22 13.03 22.76
N TRP A 92 -2.56 13.20 21.63
CA TRP A 92 -1.18 13.68 21.59
C TRP A 92 -1.16 15.20 21.64
N SER A 93 -0.18 15.75 22.32
CA SER A 93 0.19 17.15 22.21
C SER A 93 0.68 17.48 20.80
N SER A 94 0.64 18.76 20.43
CA SER A 94 1.18 19.23 19.14
C SER A 94 2.65 18.84 18.93
N GLY A 95 3.44 18.79 20.01
CA GLY A 95 4.83 18.34 19.98
C GLY A 95 4.97 16.85 19.67
N GLU A 96 4.15 16.00 20.29
CA GLU A 96 4.11 14.56 20.01
C GLU A 96 3.65 14.28 18.57
N ILE A 97 2.64 15.00 18.08
CA ILE A 97 2.17 14.91 16.69
C ILE A 97 3.29 15.29 15.72
N ALA A 98 3.99 16.40 15.97
CA ALA A 98 5.09 16.86 15.13
C ALA A 98 6.27 15.87 15.13
N ALA A 99 6.62 15.33 16.30
CA ALA A 99 7.67 14.33 16.44
C ALA A 99 7.31 13.02 15.71
N GLY A 100 6.06 12.56 15.83
CA GLY A 100 5.56 11.39 15.10
C GLY A 100 5.65 11.58 13.58
N ARG A 101 5.11 12.67 13.05
CA ARG A 101 5.19 13.00 11.62
C ARG A 101 6.63 13.07 11.12
N THR A 102 7.53 13.65 11.89
CA THR A 102 8.96 13.73 11.54
C THR A 102 9.57 12.33 11.44
N ARG A 103 9.28 11.45 12.40
CA ARG A 103 9.73 10.05 12.38
C ARG A 103 9.24 9.31 11.15
N ASP A 104 7.97 9.45 10.81
CA ASP A 104 7.35 8.78 9.65
C ASP A 104 7.99 9.28 8.34
N LEU A 105 8.21 10.59 8.21
CA LEU A 105 8.88 11.19 7.04
C LEU A 105 10.31 10.67 6.89
N LEU A 106 11.07 10.55 7.98
CA LEU A 106 12.43 10.02 7.95
C LEU A 106 12.44 8.53 7.56
N ALA A 107 11.51 7.74 8.10
CA ALA A 107 11.39 6.32 7.77
C ALA A 107 11.10 6.13 6.27
N LYS A 108 10.15 6.88 5.71
CA LYS A 108 9.83 6.86 4.27
C LYS A 108 11.03 7.24 3.41
N LYS A 109 11.74 8.32 3.75
CA LYS A 109 12.94 8.74 3.02
C LYS A 109 14.01 7.65 2.99
N LYS A 110 14.21 6.93 4.10
CA LYS A 110 15.17 5.82 4.16
C LYS A 110 14.73 4.66 3.26
N GLN A 111 13.44 4.32 3.27
CA GLN A 111 12.89 3.25 2.43
C GLN A 111 13.03 3.55 0.94
N PHE A 112 12.71 4.77 0.50
CA PHE A 112 12.87 5.15 -0.91
C PHE A 112 14.33 5.08 -1.38
N LYS A 113 15.27 5.57 -0.56
CA LYS A 113 16.71 5.46 -0.88
C LYS A 113 17.17 4.02 -1.00
N SER A 114 16.75 3.13 -0.09
CA SER A 114 17.14 1.72 -0.17
C SER A 114 16.57 1.02 -1.40
N VAL A 115 15.34 1.37 -1.81
CA VAL A 115 14.75 0.87 -3.05
C VAL A 115 15.59 1.37 -4.22
N GLU A 116 15.85 2.68 -4.31
CA GLU A 116 16.67 3.29 -5.37
C GLU A 116 18.05 2.65 -5.50
N THR A 117 18.74 2.37 -4.39
CA THR A 117 20.02 1.65 -4.41
C THR A 117 19.86 0.21 -4.92
N ALA A 118 18.83 -0.52 -4.47
CA ALA A 118 18.60 -1.89 -4.92
C ALA A 118 18.24 -1.98 -6.42
N ILE A 119 17.41 -1.07 -6.95
CA ILE A 119 17.13 -1.02 -8.40
C ILE A 119 18.38 -0.63 -9.18
N VAL A 120 19.21 0.28 -8.68
CA VAL A 120 20.48 0.60 -9.35
C VAL A 120 21.40 -0.62 -9.36
N ASP A 121 21.53 -1.36 -8.26
CA ASP A 121 22.35 -2.57 -8.20
C ASP A 121 21.80 -3.71 -9.09
N GLU A 122 20.48 -3.85 -9.21
CA GLU A 122 19.83 -4.86 -10.07
C GLU A 122 19.88 -4.47 -11.57
N VAL A 123 19.75 -3.18 -11.89
CA VAL A 123 19.85 -2.65 -13.27
C VAL A 123 21.30 -2.60 -13.76
N ILE A 124 22.30 -2.57 -12.86
CA ILE A 124 23.73 -2.70 -13.22
C ILE A 124 24.12 -4.13 -13.61
N VAL A 125 23.27 -5.14 -13.35
CA VAL A 125 23.32 -6.39 -14.12
C VAL A 125 22.79 -6.05 -15.51
N ALA A 126 23.69 -5.56 -16.37
CA ALA A 126 23.39 -5.15 -17.73
C ALA A 126 22.43 -6.19 -18.37
N PRO A 127 21.34 -5.76 -19.03
CA PRO A 127 20.57 -6.69 -19.82
C PRO A 127 21.56 -7.37 -20.76
N GLU A 128 21.67 -8.69 -20.63
CA GLU A 128 22.46 -9.51 -21.53
C GLU A 128 22.16 -9.01 -22.94
N PRO A 129 23.17 -8.57 -23.72
CA PRO A 129 22.92 -7.93 -25.00
C PRO A 129 21.97 -8.83 -25.77
N LEU A 130 20.82 -8.27 -26.19
CA LEU A 130 19.82 -8.97 -26.99
C LEU A 130 20.53 -9.47 -28.25
N LEU A 131 21.09 -10.68 -28.16
CA LEU A 131 21.66 -11.36 -29.30
C LEU A 131 20.52 -11.47 -30.30
N PRO A 132 20.77 -11.16 -31.59
CA PRO A 132 19.72 -11.17 -32.58
C PRO A 132 19.02 -12.53 -32.55
N VAL A 133 17.71 -12.50 -32.33
CA VAL A 133 16.83 -13.68 -32.31
C VAL A 133 17.15 -14.49 -33.56
N LYS A 134 17.73 -15.68 -33.38
CA LYS A 134 18.14 -16.53 -34.50
C LYS A 134 16.93 -16.75 -35.40
N PRO A 135 17.04 -16.54 -36.72
CA PRO A 135 15.89 -16.65 -37.61
C PRO A 135 15.32 -18.08 -37.54
N PRO A 136 13.99 -18.23 -37.51
CA PRO A 136 13.37 -19.54 -37.49
C PRO A 136 13.70 -20.31 -38.78
N LYS A 137 14.03 -21.59 -38.64
CA LYS A 137 14.37 -22.46 -39.79
C LYS A 137 13.10 -22.94 -40.50
N GLY A 138 13.25 -23.22 -41.80
CA GLY A 138 12.19 -23.82 -42.63
C GLY A 138 11.22 -22.78 -43.21
N PHE A 139 9.96 -23.20 -43.40
CA PHE A 139 8.93 -22.47 -44.14
C PHE A 139 8.73 -21.01 -43.69
N TRP A 140 9.01 -20.69 -42.43
CA TRP A 140 8.86 -19.37 -41.83
C TRP A 140 9.94 -18.34 -42.20
N ARG A 141 11.06 -18.75 -42.82
CA ARG A 141 12.15 -17.83 -43.21
C ARG A 141 11.70 -16.80 -44.25
N ARG A 142 10.87 -17.20 -45.21
CA ARG A 142 10.36 -16.33 -46.28
C ARG A 142 9.35 -15.28 -45.79
N MET A 143 8.63 -15.54 -44.71
CA MET A 143 7.75 -14.55 -44.08
C MET A 143 8.54 -13.55 -43.22
N TRP A 144 9.62 -14.01 -42.59
CA TRP A 144 10.51 -13.16 -41.79
C TRP A 144 11.24 -12.10 -42.65
N ASP A 145 11.76 -12.50 -43.82
CA ASP A 145 12.49 -11.58 -44.74
C ASP A 145 11.60 -10.47 -45.32
N LYS A 146 10.28 -10.70 -45.46
CA LYS A 146 9.34 -9.67 -45.93
C LYS A 146 8.99 -8.65 -44.84
N LEU A 147 9.02 -9.05 -43.57
CA LEU A 147 8.67 -8.20 -42.44
C LEU A 147 9.82 -7.26 -42.02
N THR A 148 11.08 -7.58 -42.35
CA THR A 148 12.23 -6.75 -41.99
C THR A 148 12.64 -5.70 -43.03
N PHE A 149 12.10 -5.72 -44.26
CA PHE A 149 12.49 -4.80 -45.35
C PHE A 149 11.39 -3.82 -45.80
N SER A 150 10.35 -3.59 -45.00
CA SER A 150 9.26 -2.66 -45.36
C SER A 150 9.36 -1.27 -44.69
N ASN A 151 10.48 -0.92 -44.06
CA ASN A 151 10.62 0.33 -43.30
C ASN A 151 11.83 1.20 -43.69
N GLU A 152 12.34 1.08 -44.92
CA GLU A 152 13.31 2.01 -45.50
C GLU A 152 12.87 2.40 -46.92
N ALA A 153 11.83 3.23 -47.03
CA ALA A 153 11.56 4.12 -48.16
C ALA A 153 10.40 5.05 -47.80
N ASP A 154 10.73 6.18 -47.15
CA ASP A 154 10.32 7.54 -47.51
C ASP A 154 10.90 8.54 -46.49
#